data_AF-A0A8C3PMT1-F1
#
_entry.id   AF-A0A8C3PMT1-F1
#
_cell.length_a   1.000
_cell.length_b   1.000
_cell.length_c   1.000
_cell.angle_alpha   90.00
_cell.angle_beta   90.00
_cell.angle_gamma   90.00
#
_symmetry.space_group_name_H-M   'P 1'
#
loop_
_entity.id
_entity.type
_entity.pdbx_description
1 polymer ?
#
loop_
_entity_poly.entity_id
_entity_poly.type
_entity_poly.pdbx_seq_one_letter_code
_entity_poly.pdbx_strand_id
1 'polypeptide(L)'
;MAAEVSALSGWGAPEPDDGVRRRGRLKGYGERREGGFPDTVPVAECGLLQGSGSEDEARPSTAAAAAAAQKREERLRKFRELHLKRNEARKLNHQEVVEEDKRLKLPANWEAKKARLEWELKVEEKKKECAARGEDYERVKLLEISAEDAERWERRKKRKNPDLGFSDYAAAQLRKYQRLTRQIKPDLEQYEKLKEQYGEALYPTSDSLLHGTHVPSKEGVDRMVADLEKQIEKREKYSRRRPYNDDADIDYINERNAKFNKKAERFYGKYTAEIKQNLERGTAV
;
A
#
# COMPACT_ATOMS: atom_id res chain seq x y z
N MET A 1 -38.39 13.71 -19.03
CA MET A 1 -38.45 12.27 -18.76
C MET A 1 -37.20 11.64 -19.34
N ALA A 2 -36.46 10.91 -18.50
CA ALA A 2 -35.37 9.98 -18.78
C ALA A 2 -34.26 10.41 -19.76
N ALA A 3 -33.10 10.71 -19.18
CA ALA A 3 -31.79 10.64 -19.82
C ALA A 3 -31.27 9.20 -19.73
N GLU A 4 -30.69 8.67 -20.81
CA GLU A 4 -29.82 7.49 -20.77
C GLU A 4 -28.44 7.89 -21.32
N VAL A 5 -27.48 7.99 -20.40
CA VAL A 5 -26.06 8.13 -20.67
C VAL A 5 -25.45 6.75 -20.44
N SER A 6 -24.98 6.12 -21.52
CA SER A 6 -24.31 4.82 -21.49
C SER A 6 -22.83 5.02 -21.14
N ALA A 7 -22.41 4.51 -19.98
CA ALA A 7 -21.03 4.56 -19.52
C ALA A 7 -20.30 3.24 -19.85
N LEU A 8 -19.32 3.35 -20.73
CA LEU A 8 -18.20 2.42 -20.91
C LEU A 8 -16.96 3.00 -20.24
N SER A 9 -15.97 2.13 -19.95
CA SER A 9 -14.67 2.38 -19.28
C SER A 9 -14.75 2.50 -17.76
N GLY A 10 -13.84 1.95 -16.95
CA GLY A 10 -12.63 1.19 -17.20
C GLY A 10 -11.95 1.06 -15.84
N TRP A 11 -11.77 -0.16 -15.34
CA TRP A 11 -11.11 -0.42 -14.05
C TRP A 11 -9.61 -0.24 -14.21
N GLY A 12 -9.13 1.00 -14.07
CA GLY A 12 -7.74 1.35 -13.85
C GLY A 12 -7.51 1.57 -12.36
N ALA A 13 -6.78 0.66 -11.70
CA ALA A 13 -6.31 0.85 -10.35
C ALA A 13 -5.00 1.67 -10.36
N PRO A 14 -4.91 2.80 -9.64
CA PRO A 14 -3.63 3.46 -9.37
C PRO A 14 -2.97 2.88 -8.11
N GLU A 15 -1.70 2.45 -8.25
CA GLU A 15 -0.80 2.15 -7.12
C GLU A 15 -0.44 3.44 -6.36
N PRO A 16 -0.32 3.40 -5.02
CA PRO A 16 -0.01 4.58 -4.21
C PRO A 16 1.49 4.86 -4.09
N ASP A 17 1.83 6.15 -4.15
CA ASP A 17 3.17 6.72 -3.96
C ASP A 17 3.79 6.43 -2.58
N ASP A 18 5.06 6.01 -2.61
CA ASP A 18 5.96 5.87 -1.46
C ASP A 18 6.39 7.25 -0.91
N GLY A 19 5.61 7.77 0.03
CA GLY A 19 5.91 9.00 0.78
C GLY A 19 6.67 8.75 2.09
N VAL A 20 7.99 8.98 2.05
CA VAL A 20 8.94 9.01 3.17
C VAL A 20 8.42 9.83 4.37
N ARG A 21 8.04 9.19 5.48
CA ARG A 21 7.82 9.89 6.77
C ARG A 21 9.10 9.91 7.60
N ARG A 22 9.69 11.10 7.64
CA ARG A 22 10.74 11.50 8.59
C ARG A 22 10.27 11.30 10.03
N ARG A 23 11.12 10.66 10.84
CA ARG A 23 10.98 10.55 12.29
C ARG A 23 11.06 11.94 12.93
N GLY A 24 9.93 12.46 13.38
CA GLY A 24 9.83 13.66 14.21
C GLY A 24 9.54 13.27 15.65
N ARG A 25 10.53 13.49 16.51
CA ARG A 25 10.51 13.29 17.97
C ARG A 25 10.03 14.57 18.64
N LEU A 26 8.91 14.53 19.35
CA LEU A 26 8.49 15.52 20.36
C LEU A 26 7.98 14.71 21.56
N LYS A 27 8.85 14.36 22.51
CA LYS A 27 9.05 15.05 23.81
C LYS A 27 7.73 15.43 24.49
N GLY A 28 7.51 14.79 25.64
CA GLY A 28 6.30 14.87 26.41
C GLY A 28 6.20 16.11 27.29
N TYR A 29 4.98 16.31 27.78
CA TYR A 29 4.65 17.21 28.86
C TYR A 29 3.56 16.54 29.72
N GLY A 30 3.91 16.31 31.00
CA GLY A 30 3.04 16.52 32.15
C GLY A 30 1.91 15.52 32.37
N GLU A 31 2.18 14.53 33.22
CA GLU A 31 1.17 14.01 34.15
C GLU A 31 0.49 15.16 34.87
N ARG A 32 -0.85 15.20 34.84
CA ARG A 32 -1.64 16.03 35.75
C ARG A 32 -2.74 15.16 36.33
N ARG A 33 -2.58 14.86 37.62
CA ARG A 33 -3.59 14.22 38.46
C ARG A 33 -4.73 15.20 38.78
N GLU A 34 -5.87 14.58 39.05
CA GLU A 34 -7.02 15.01 39.85
C GLU A 34 -8.03 15.98 39.23
N GLY A 35 -9.31 15.65 39.41
CA GLY A 35 -10.43 16.54 39.12
C GLY A 35 -11.69 15.82 38.65
N GLY A 36 -12.25 14.93 39.47
CA GLY A 36 -13.68 14.70 39.40
C GLY A 36 -14.39 16.00 39.76
N PHE A 37 -15.26 16.49 38.88
CA PHE A 37 -16.13 17.63 39.18
C PHE A 37 -17.57 17.30 38.76
N PRO A 38 -18.56 17.77 39.53
CA PRO A 38 -19.84 17.09 39.75
C PRO A 38 -20.94 17.52 38.78
N ASP A 39 -21.77 16.56 38.38
CA ASP A 39 -22.99 16.77 37.59
C ASP A 39 -24.14 17.26 38.48
N THR A 40 -24.04 18.47 39.03
CA THR A 40 -25.14 19.32 39.57
C THR A 40 -24.46 20.61 40.05
N VAL A 41 -24.84 21.84 39.69
CA VAL A 41 -26.10 22.63 39.83
C VAL A 41 -25.85 23.98 39.07
N PRO A 42 -26.72 25.01 39.00
CA PRO A 42 -28.16 25.14 39.27
C PRO A 42 -28.95 25.89 38.14
N VAL A 43 -30.28 25.82 38.14
CA VAL A 43 -31.12 26.85 37.51
C VAL A 43 -31.93 27.51 38.61
N ALA A 44 -31.88 28.84 38.60
CA ALA A 44 -32.25 29.79 39.63
C ALA A 44 -33.69 29.67 40.14
N GLU A 45 -33.82 29.75 41.48
CA GLU A 45 -35.01 30.31 42.14
C GLU A 45 -35.00 31.82 41.98
N CYS A 46 -36.13 32.41 41.59
CA CYS A 46 -36.39 33.83 41.71
C CYS A 46 -37.79 34.05 42.29
N GLY A 47 -37.80 34.43 43.57
CA GLY A 47 -38.70 35.35 44.27
C GLY A 47 -40.17 35.45 43.86
N LEU A 48 -41.02 35.00 44.79
CA LEU A 48 -42.44 35.30 44.96
C LEU A 48 -42.65 36.77 45.43
N LEU A 49 -43.66 37.50 44.90
CA LEU A 49 -44.51 38.45 45.66
C LEU A 49 -45.73 38.97 44.84
N GLN A 50 -46.89 38.43 45.21
CA GLN A 50 -48.29 38.94 45.32
C GLN A 50 -48.89 40.04 44.41
N GLY A 51 -50.10 39.73 43.91
CA GLY A 51 -51.16 40.66 43.51
C GLY A 51 -52.47 39.90 43.22
N SER A 52 -53.53 40.18 43.99
CA SER A 52 -54.81 39.46 44.14
C SER A 52 -55.82 39.60 42.99
N GLY A 53 -56.64 38.57 42.76
CA GLY A 53 -57.88 38.63 41.98
C GLY A 53 -58.69 37.32 42.06
N SER A 54 -59.77 37.39 42.84
CA SER A 54 -60.90 36.46 43.10
C SER A 54 -61.14 35.22 42.22
N GLU A 55 -61.38 34.11 42.92
CA GLU A 55 -62.47 33.10 42.78
C GLU A 55 -62.79 32.51 41.40
N ASP A 56 -62.59 31.20 41.24
CA ASP A 56 -63.71 30.25 41.07
C ASP A 56 -63.23 28.79 41.04
N GLU A 57 -63.80 27.97 41.93
CA GLU A 57 -63.56 26.54 42.10
C GLU A 57 -64.19 25.72 40.96
N ALA A 58 -63.39 24.91 40.26
CA ALA A 58 -63.90 23.85 39.40
C ALA A 58 -63.03 22.58 39.49
N ARG A 59 -63.50 21.58 40.26
CA ARG A 59 -62.92 20.22 40.28
C ARG A 59 -63.10 19.54 38.91
N PRO A 60 -62.05 18.94 38.32
CA PRO A 60 -62.18 18.22 37.06
C PRO A 60 -62.91 16.88 37.26
N SER A 61 -63.75 16.52 36.29
CA SER A 61 -64.51 15.25 36.27
C SER A 61 -63.60 14.03 36.09
N THR A 62 -64.02 12.89 36.63
CA THR A 62 -63.29 11.61 36.65
C THR A 62 -62.90 11.08 35.25
N ALA A 63 -63.64 11.46 34.21
CA ALA A 63 -63.34 11.12 32.81
C ALA A 63 -62.10 11.86 32.26
N ALA A 64 -61.89 13.12 32.66
CA ALA A 64 -60.70 13.88 32.26
C ALA A 64 -59.43 13.33 32.92
N ALA A 65 -59.55 12.83 34.16
CA ALA A 65 -58.46 12.16 34.88
C ALA A 65 -58.05 10.82 34.23
N ALA A 66 -59.02 10.02 33.77
CA ALA A 66 -58.77 8.76 33.07
C ALA A 66 -58.10 8.97 31.69
N ALA A 67 -58.55 9.96 30.92
CA ALA A 67 -57.90 10.33 29.65
C ALA A 67 -56.47 10.89 29.87
N ALA A 68 -56.23 11.62 30.96
CA ALA A 68 -54.90 12.06 31.35
C ALA A 68 -53.99 10.90 31.78
N ALA A 69 -54.53 9.86 32.41
CA ALA A 69 -53.81 8.64 32.78
C ALA A 69 -53.42 7.80 31.54
N GLN A 70 -54.32 7.65 30.57
CA GLN A 70 -54.03 6.98 29.29
C GLN A 70 -52.94 7.73 28.50
N LYS A 71 -53.04 9.06 28.39
CA LYS A 71 -51.97 9.90 27.80
C LYS A 71 -50.65 9.83 28.56
N ARG A 72 -50.67 9.55 29.87
CA ARG A 72 -49.45 9.31 30.67
C ARG A 72 -48.85 7.93 30.35
N GLU A 73 -49.69 6.91 30.20
CA GLU A 73 -49.25 5.58 29.83
C GLU A 73 -48.66 5.53 28.42
N GLU A 74 -49.30 6.17 27.43
CA GLU A 74 -48.77 6.33 26.07
C GLU A 74 -47.43 7.06 26.05
N ARG A 75 -47.28 8.13 26.86
CA ARG A 75 -45.99 8.81 27.05
C ARG A 75 -44.92 7.89 27.65
N LEU A 76 -45.28 7.04 28.61
CA LEU A 76 -44.37 6.06 29.20
C LEU A 76 -44.00 4.94 28.22
N ARG A 77 -44.93 4.47 27.39
CA ARG A 77 -44.67 3.49 26.32
C ARG A 77 -43.72 4.09 25.27
N LYS A 78 -44.00 5.30 24.79
CA LYS A 78 -43.11 6.03 23.88
C LYS A 78 -41.73 6.27 24.49
N PHE A 79 -41.65 6.56 25.79
CA PHE A 79 -40.38 6.70 26.50
C PHE A 79 -39.59 5.39 26.56
N ARG A 80 -40.24 4.26 26.84
CA ARG A 80 -39.61 2.93 26.80
C ARG A 80 -39.10 2.58 25.41
N GLU A 81 -39.89 2.85 24.38
CA GLU A 81 -39.47 2.66 22.98
C GLU A 81 -38.26 3.53 22.62
N LEU A 82 -38.24 4.80 23.03
CA LEU A 82 -37.09 5.68 22.84
C LEU A 82 -35.86 5.17 23.59
N HIS A 83 -36.03 4.62 24.79
CA HIS A 83 -34.94 3.99 25.52
C HIS A 83 -34.39 2.74 24.83
N LEU A 84 -35.27 1.88 24.30
CA LEU A 84 -34.87 0.71 23.52
C LEU A 84 -34.11 1.13 22.26
N LYS A 85 -34.65 2.06 21.47
CA LYS A 85 -33.99 2.61 20.28
C LYS A 85 -32.64 3.25 20.61
N ARG A 86 -32.54 3.98 21.74
CA ARG A 86 -31.26 4.54 22.21
C ARG A 86 -30.26 3.44 22.57
N ASN A 87 -30.71 2.37 23.19
CA ASN A 87 -29.84 1.25 23.57
C ASN A 87 -29.42 0.43 22.34
N GLU A 88 -30.29 0.24 21.37
CA GLU A 88 -30.00 -0.36 20.06
C GLU A 88 -28.97 0.47 19.31
N ALA A 89 -29.18 1.79 19.19
CA ALA A 89 -28.23 2.70 18.55
C ALA A 89 -26.86 2.67 19.25
N ARG A 90 -26.82 2.65 20.59
CA ARG A 90 -25.56 2.51 21.34
C ARG A 90 -24.83 1.21 21.03
N LYS A 91 -25.55 0.09 20.91
CA LYS A 91 -24.96 -1.22 20.60
C LYS A 91 -24.43 -1.27 19.17
N LEU A 92 -25.20 -0.78 18.20
CA LEU A 92 -24.80 -0.74 16.79
C LEU A 92 -23.57 0.15 16.60
N ASN A 93 -23.58 1.38 17.16
CA ASN A 93 -22.43 2.26 17.10
C ASN A 93 -21.18 1.63 17.74
N HIS A 94 -21.33 0.92 18.86
CA HIS A 94 -20.22 0.23 19.49
C HIS A 94 -19.69 -0.93 18.63
N GLN A 95 -20.58 -1.71 18.00
CA GLN A 95 -20.21 -2.78 17.08
C GLN A 95 -19.44 -2.22 15.87
N GLU A 96 -19.93 -1.15 15.26
CA GLU A 96 -19.28 -0.49 14.13
C GLU A 96 -17.88 0.02 14.51
N VAL A 97 -17.73 0.72 15.64
CA VAL A 97 -16.42 1.20 16.12
C VAL A 97 -15.45 0.03 16.37
N VAL A 98 -15.92 -1.08 16.92
CA VAL A 98 -15.11 -2.28 17.14
C VAL A 98 -14.73 -2.95 15.81
N GLU A 99 -15.60 -2.96 14.81
CA GLU A 99 -15.32 -3.49 13.48
C GLU A 99 -14.35 -2.62 12.70
N GLU A 100 -14.46 -1.30 12.80
CA GLU A 100 -13.49 -0.35 12.24
C GLU A 100 -12.12 -0.52 12.87
N ASP A 101 -12.04 -0.62 14.20
CA ASP A 101 -10.79 -0.88 14.93
C ASP A 101 -10.18 -2.24 14.55
N LYS A 102 -11.01 -3.27 14.36
CA LYS A 102 -10.55 -4.57 13.82
C LYS A 102 -9.99 -4.41 12.40
N ARG A 103 -10.67 -3.68 11.51
CA ARG A 103 -10.19 -3.43 10.13
C ARG A 103 -8.86 -2.67 10.12
N LEU A 104 -8.72 -1.67 10.99
CA LEU A 104 -7.48 -0.90 11.14
C LEU A 104 -6.32 -1.72 11.73
N LYS A 105 -6.62 -2.67 12.62
CA LYS A 105 -5.63 -3.58 13.22
C LYS A 105 -5.23 -4.73 12.31
N LEU A 106 -6.00 -5.02 11.25
CA LEU A 106 -5.62 -6.04 10.29
C LEU A 106 -4.41 -5.57 9.47
N PRO A 107 -3.39 -6.43 9.30
CA PRO A 107 -2.30 -6.13 8.37
C PRO A 107 -2.84 -5.91 6.96
N ALA A 108 -2.29 -4.95 6.21
CA ALA A 108 -2.68 -4.69 4.83
C ALA A 108 -2.63 -5.93 3.91
N ASN A 109 -1.82 -6.93 4.27
CA ASN A 109 -1.66 -8.19 3.53
C ASN A 109 -2.64 -9.30 3.97
N TRP A 110 -3.59 -9.01 4.87
CA TRP A 110 -4.48 -10.02 5.45
C TRP A 110 -5.42 -10.65 4.41
N GLU A 111 -6.03 -9.85 3.55
CA GLU A 111 -6.92 -10.35 2.50
C GLU A 111 -6.17 -11.22 1.48
N ALA A 112 -4.96 -10.80 1.10
CA ALA A 112 -4.09 -11.60 0.24
C ALA A 112 -3.70 -12.94 0.91
N LYS A 113 -3.44 -12.93 2.23
CA LYS A 113 -3.16 -14.15 2.99
C LYS A 113 -4.40 -15.06 3.07
N LYS A 114 -5.59 -14.50 3.29
CA LYS A 114 -6.85 -15.24 3.32
C LYS A 114 -7.15 -15.86 1.96
N ALA A 115 -7.06 -15.09 0.88
CA ALA A 115 -7.25 -15.56 -0.49
C ALA A 115 -6.25 -16.67 -0.85
N ARG A 116 -4.99 -16.57 -0.39
CA ARG A 116 -4.00 -17.63 -0.56
C ARG A 116 -4.39 -18.90 0.19
N LEU A 117 -4.82 -18.79 1.45
CA LEU A 117 -5.28 -19.95 2.23
C LEU A 117 -6.51 -20.60 1.61
N GLU A 118 -7.49 -19.81 1.16
CA GLU A 118 -8.67 -20.31 0.44
C GLU A 118 -8.29 -21.00 -0.88
N TRP A 119 -7.29 -20.48 -1.60
CA TRP A 119 -6.76 -21.13 -2.80
C TRP A 119 -6.04 -22.44 -2.48
N GLU A 120 -5.23 -22.48 -1.41
CA GLU A 120 -4.54 -23.69 -0.95
C GLU A 120 -5.55 -24.78 -0.54
N LEU A 121 -6.60 -24.42 0.20
CA LEU A 121 -7.70 -25.32 0.55
C LEU A 121 -8.41 -25.87 -0.69
N LYS A 122 -8.77 -25.01 -1.65
CA LYS A 122 -9.39 -25.43 -2.92
C LYS A 122 -8.49 -26.37 -3.72
N VAL A 123 -7.18 -26.14 -3.71
CA VAL A 123 -6.20 -27.01 -4.37
C VAL A 123 -6.14 -28.38 -3.69
N GLU A 124 -6.16 -28.41 -2.35
CA GLU A 124 -6.21 -29.65 -1.58
C GLU A 124 -7.51 -30.43 -1.77
N GLU A 125 -8.65 -29.75 -1.78
CA GLU A 125 -9.96 -30.33 -2.08
C GLU A 125 -9.96 -30.98 -3.47
N LYS A 126 -9.55 -30.24 -4.51
CA LYS A 126 -9.43 -30.80 -5.85
C LYS A 126 -8.47 -32.00 -5.92
N LYS A 127 -7.36 -31.97 -5.17
CA LYS A 127 -6.44 -33.12 -5.09
C LYS A 127 -7.10 -34.33 -4.45
N LYS A 128 -7.86 -34.14 -3.37
CA LYS A 128 -8.62 -35.21 -2.69
C LYS A 128 -9.71 -35.78 -3.60
N GLU A 129 -10.42 -34.92 -4.34
CA GLU A 129 -11.43 -35.35 -5.32
C GLU A 129 -10.81 -36.15 -6.47
N CYS A 130 -9.69 -35.69 -7.04
CA CYS A 130 -8.97 -36.43 -8.08
C CYS A 130 -8.45 -37.78 -7.56
N ALA A 131 -7.89 -37.80 -6.34
CA ALA A 131 -7.43 -39.03 -5.70
C ALA A 131 -8.58 -40.02 -5.42
N ALA A 132 -9.75 -39.52 -5.00
CA ALA A 132 -10.96 -40.34 -4.82
C ALA A 132 -11.50 -40.90 -6.14
N ARG A 133 -11.34 -40.17 -7.24
CA ARG A 133 -11.68 -40.61 -8.60
C ARG A 133 -10.60 -41.53 -9.22
N GLY A 134 -9.41 -41.61 -8.62
CA GLY A 134 -8.27 -42.37 -9.16
C GLY A 134 -7.53 -41.65 -10.31
N GLU A 135 -7.73 -40.35 -10.48
CA GLU A 135 -7.09 -39.52 -11.50
C GLU A 135 -5.86 -38.79 -10.92
N ASP A 136 -4.84 -38.58 -11.76
CA ASP A 136 -3.69 -37.75 -11.40
C ASP A 136 -4.05 -36.27 -11.48
N TYR A 137 -3.95 -35.58 -10.35
CA TYR A 137 -4.25 -34.15 -10.21
C TYR A 137 -3.45 -33.28 -11.18
N GLU A 138 -2.19 -33.63 -11.48
CA GLU A 138 -1.37 -32.83 -12.40
C GLU A 138 -1.88 -32.92 -13.84
N ARG A 139 -2.36 -34.10 -14.25
CA ARG A 139 -2.95 -34.29 -15.58
C ARG A 139 -4.27 -33.55 -15.72
N VAL A 140 -5.16 -33.63 -14.73
CA VAL A 140 -6.44 -32.89 -14.72
C VAL A 140 -6.18 -31.38 -14.75
N LYS A 141 -5.23 -30.90 -13.96
CA LYS A 141 -4.83 -29.49 -13.94
C LYS A 141 -4.30 -29.01 -15.30
N LEU A 142 -3.50 -29.83 -15.99
CA LEU A 142 -2.98 -29.48 -17.32
C LEU A 142 -4.09 -29.43 -18.38
N LEU A 143 -5.15 -30.25 -18.25
CA LEU A 143 -6.32 -30.21 -19.13
C LEU A 143 -7.20 -28.96 -18.89
N GLU A 144 -7.27 -28.46 -17.65
CA GLU A 144 -7.99 -27.22 -17.32
C GLU A 144 -7.30 -25.95 -17.86
N ILE A 145 -6.00 -26.01 -18.21
CA ILE A 145 -5.25 -24.85 -18.71
C ILE A 145 -5.55 -24.64 -20.20
N SER A 146 -6.23 -23.53 -20.52
CA SER A 146 -6.45 -23.10 -21.91
C SER A 146 -5.12 -22.78 -22.62
N ALA A 147 -5.08 -22.99 -23.94
CA ALA A 147 -3.93 -22.65 -24.78
C ALA A 147 -3.52 -21.17 -24.62
N GLU A 148 -4.48 -20.27 -24.48
CA GLU A 148 -4.21 -18.83 -24.25
C GLU A 148 -3.53 -18.58 -22.89
N ASP A 149 -3.92 -19.31 -21.85
CA ASP A 149 -3.34 -19.19 -20.52
C ASP A 149 -1.93 -19.77 -20.48
N ALA A 150 -1.71 -20.88 -21.17
CA ALA A 150 -0.38 -21.44 -21.39
C ALA A 150 0.53 -20.44 -22.14
N GLU A 151 0.03 -19.80 -23.21
CA GLU A 151 0.79 -18.78 -23.95
C GLU A 151 1.09 -17.54 -23.11
N ARG A 152 0.11 -17.03 -22.35
CA ARG A 152 0.32 -15.91 -21.41
C ARG A 152 1.38 -16.27 -20.37
N TRP A 153 1.33 -17.49 -19.84
CA TRP A 153 2.31 -18.00 -18.87
C TRP A 153 3.71 -18.12 -19.47
N GLU A 154 3.83 -18.64 -20.68
CA GLU A 154 5.09 -18.75 -21.41
C GLU A 154 5.67 -17.38 -21.79
N ARG A 155 4.83 -16.41 -22.20
CA ARG A 155 5.27 -15.02 -22.43
C ARG A 155 5.81 -14.38 -21.14
N ARG A 156 5.18 -14.62 -19.98
CA ARG A 156 5.68 -14.16 -18.68
C ARG A 156 7.03 -14.78 -18.33
N LYS A 157 7.21 -16.09 -18.57
CA LYS A 157 8.50 -16.79 -18.35
C LYS A 157 9.61 -16.32 -19.29
N LYS A 158 9.31 -16.01 -20.55
CA LYS A 158 10.28 -15.63 -21.58
C LYS A 158 10.92 -14.25 -21.36
N ARG A 159 10.31 -13.36 -20.57
CA ARG A 159 10.86 -12.01 -20.29
C ARG A 159 11.93 -12.03 -19.20
N LYS A 160 12.88 -12.97 -19.25
CA LYS A 160 14.03 -13.00 -18.34
C LYS A 160 15.25 -12.42 -19.05
N ASN A 161 15.76 -11.30 -18.54
CA ASN A 161 17.06 -10.76 -18.94
C ASN A 161 18.02 -10.88 -17.75
N PRO A 162 18.59 -12.08 -17.48
CA PRO A 162 19.55 -12.26 -16.39
C PRO A 162 20.81 -11.42 -16.64
N ASP A 163 21.50 -11.03 -15.57
CA ASP A 163 22.81 -10.40 -15.67
C ASP A 163 23.87 -11.51 -15.73
N LEU A 164 24.62 -11.56 -16.83
CA LEU A 164 25.64 -12.58 -17.07
C LEU A 164 27.00 -12.21 -16.44
N GLY A 165 27.08 -11.05 -15.80
CA GLY A 165 28.31 -10.51 -15.24
C GLY A 165 28.92 -9.41 -16.10
N PHE A 166 29.90 -8.71 -15.52
CA PHE A 166 30.61 -7.63 -16.20
C PHE A 166 31.65 -8.21 -17.16
N SER A 167 31.47 -7.98 -18.46
CA SER A 167 32.45 -8.29 -19.50
C SER A 167 33.19 -7.04 -19.96
N ASP A 168 32.47 -6.11 -20.59
CA ASP A 168 32.99 -4.86 -21.13
C ASP A 168 32.06 -3.67 -20.83
N TYR A 169 32.64 -2.48 -20.79
CA TYR A 169 31.91 -1.23 -20.60
C TYR A 169 30.94 -0.94 -21.75
N ALA A 170 31.27 -1.27 -23.00
CA ALA A 170 30.37 -1.06 -24.13
C ALA A 170 29.14 -1.98 -24.03
N ALA A 171 29.33 -3.24 -23.65
CA ALA A 171 28.24 -4.19 -23.42
C ALA A 171 27.31 -3.75 -22.27
N ALA A 172 27.88 -3.27 -21.16
CA ALA A 172 27.12 -2.73 -20.04
C ALA A 172 26.32 -1.47 -20.45
N GLN A 173 26.93 -0.59 -21.24
CA GLN A 173 26.27 0.61 -21.78
C GLN A 173 25.15 0.26 -22.76
N LEU A 174 25.36 -0.71 -23.66
CA LEU A 174 24.34 -1.19 -24.59
C LEU A 174 23.13 -1.75 -23.83
N ARG A 175 23.36 -2.56 -22.80
CA ARG A 175 22.29 -3.10 -21.93
C ARG A 175 21.53 -1.98 -21.21
N LYS A 176 22.25 -0.96 -20.70
CA LYS A 176 21.64 0.24 -20.11
C LYS A 176 20.78 0.97 -21.14
N TYR A 177 21.30 1.21 -22.34
CA TYR A 177 20.63 1.92 -23.43
C TYR A 177 19.36 1.19 -23.89
N GLN A 178 19.43 -0.13 -24.12
CA GLN A 178 18.27 -0.95 -24.46
C GLN A 178 17.18 -0.91 -23.39
N ARG A 179 17.56 -0.83 -22.11
CA ARG A 179 16.61 -0.68 -21.02
C ARG A 179 15.96 0.71 -21.01
N LEU A 180 16.73 1.77 -21.22
CA LEU A 180 16.22 3.15 -21.23
C LEU A 180 15.30 3.40 -22.44
N THR A 181 15.72 2.97 -23.63
CA THR A 181 14.90 3.06 -24.86
C THR A 181 13.56 2.36 -24.73
N ARG A 182 13.50 1.21 -24.03
CA ARG A 182 12.23 0.52 -23.72
C ARG A 182 11.36 1.24 -22.68
N GLN A 183 11.95 2.12 -21.87
CA GLN A 183 11.23 2.85 -20.81
C GLN A 183 10.67 4.19 -21.30
N ILE A 184 11.30 4.79 -22.31
CA ILE A 184 10.85 6.04 -22.92
C ILE A 184 9.52 5.78 -23.65
N LYS A 185 8.50 6.59 -23.33
CA LYS A 185 7.21 6.62 -24.01
C LYS A 185 7.11 7.95 -24.76
N PRO A 186 7.17 7.96 -26.10
CA PRO A 186 7.05 9.18 -26.88
C PRO A 186 5.62 9.75 -26.85
N ASP A 187 5.50 11.08 -26.80
CA ASP A 187 4.21 11.76 -26.93
C ASP A 187 3.90 12.00 -28.41
N LEU A 188 2.96 11.23 -28.96
CA LEU A 188 2.62 11.27 -30.38
C LEU A 188 1.99 12.60 -30.79
N GLU A 189 1.16 13.22 -29.94
CA GLU A 189 0.54 14.53 -30.23
C GLU A 189 1.57 15.66 -30.37
N GLN A 190 2.59 15.66 -29.50
CA GLN A 190 3.68 16.65 -29.59
C GLN A 190 4.49 16.44 -30.87
N TYR A 191 4.72 15.18 -31.24
CA TYR A 191 5.39 14.83 -32.48
C TYR A 191 4.60 15.27 -33.73
N GLU A 192 3.28 15.06 -33.77
CA GLU A 192 2.41 15.50 -34.88
C GLU A 192 2.41 17.02 -35.04
N LYS A 193 2.31 17.78 -33.93
CA LYS A 193 2.39 19.25 -33.97
C LYS A 193 3.74 19.73 -34.52
N LEU A 194 4.83 19.10 -34.11
CA LEU A 194 6.17 19.41 -34.65
C LEU A 194 6.26 19.04 -36.14
N LYS A 195 5.64 17.94 -36.55
CA LYS A 195 5.59 17.54 -37.95
C LYS A 195 4.83 18.52 -38.83
N GLU A 196 3.72 19.07 -38.38
CA GLU A 196 3.01 20.12 -39.11
C GLU A 196 3.80 21.43 -39.19
N GLN A 197 4.50 21.80 -38.12
CA GLN A 197 5.30 23.03 -38.07
C GLN A 197 6.54 23.00 -38.98
N TYR A 198 7.29 21.90 -38.95
CA TYR A 198 8.55 21.76 -39.68
C TYR A 198 8.39 21.07 -41.04
N GLY A 199 7.27 20.39 -41.30
CA GLY A 199 6.98 19.72 -42.56
C GLY A 199 8.10 18.78 -42.99
N GLU A 200 8.64 18.99 -44.18
CA GLU A 200 9.73 18.20 -44.75
C GLU A 200 11.08 18.41 -44.03
N ALA A 201 11.26 19.56 -43.37
CA ALA A 201 12.46 19.84 -42.58
C ALA A 201 12.56 19.00 -41.29
N LEU A 202 11.48 18.31 -40.88
CA LEU A 202 11.50 17.37 -39.75
C LEU A 202 12.34 16.11 -40.04
N TYR A 203 12.62 15.81 -41.32
CA TYR A 203 13.43 14.68 -41.73
C TYR A 203 14.82 15.14 -42.21
N PRO A 204 15.69 15.66 -41.31
CA PRO A 204 16.98 16.19 -41.71
C PRO A 204 17.93 15.08 -42.16
N THR A 205 18.69 15.35 -43.21
CA THR A 205 19.91 14.62 -43.56
C THR A 205 21.12 15.21 -42.79
N SER A 206 22.29 14.57 -42.86
CA SER A 206 23.50 15.02 -42.15
C SER A 206 23.87 16.48 -42.40
N ASP A 207 23.52 17.00 -43.58
CA ASP A 207 23.92 18.32 -44.07
C ASP A 207 22.80 19.37 -43.90
N SER A 208 21.72 19.03 -43.17
CA SER A 208 20.59 19.92 -42.93
C SER A 208 20.90 21.00 -41.90
N LEU A 209 20.55 22.25 -42.21
CA LEU A 209 20.86 23.45 -41.41
C LEU A 209 19.99 23.59 -40.14
N LEU A 210 18.95 22.77 -39.96
CA LEU A 210 18.00 22.90 -38.85
C LEU A 210 18.58 22.54 -37.46
N HIS A 211 19.76 21.94 -37.41
CA HIS A 211 20.38 21.52 -36.16
C HIS A 211 21.04 22.72 -35.43
N GLY A 212 20.43 23.17 -34.32
CA GLY A 212 21.03 24.18 -33.42
C GLY A 212 20.10 25.32 -33.02
N THR A 213 18.93 25.44 -33.64
CA THR A 213 17.92 26.47 -33.32
C THR A 213 16.82 25.96 -32.37
N HIS A 214 16.80 24.66 -32.07
CA HIS A 214 15.77 24.06 -31.21
C HIS A 214 15.96 24.45 -29.74
N VAL A 215 15.01 25.23 -29.22
CA VAL A 215 14.90 25.55 -27.79
C VAL A 215 13.83 24.64 -27.19
N PRO A 216 14.20 23.65 -26.35
CA PRO A 216 13.23 22.75 -25.75
C PRO A 216 12.30 23.49 -24.78
N SER A 217 11.05 23.02 -24.69
CA SER A 217 10.13 23.47 -23.63
C SER A 217 10.67 23.09 -22.25
N LYS A 218 10.35 23.92 -21.24
CA LYS A 218 10.74 23.69 -19.84
C LYS A 218 10.29 22.31 -19.35
N GLU A 219 9.07 21.91 -19.68
CA GLU A 219 8.52 20.59 -19.33
C GLU A 219 9.34 19.43 -19.94
N GLY A 220 9.88 19.61 -21.14
CA GLY A 220 10.76 18.62 -21.77
C GLY A 220 12.10 18.50 -21.04
N VAL A 221 12.65 19.63 -20.58
CA VAL A 221 13.87 19.67 -19.78
C VAL A 221 13.63 19.00 -18.42
N ASP A 222 12.52 19.29 -17.75
CA ASP A 222 12.20 18.71 -16.44
C ASP A 222 12.06 17.18 -16.51
N ARG A 223 11.41 16.65 -17.57
CA ARG A 223 11.34 15.21 -17.82
C ARG A 223 12.72 14.58 -18.01
N MET A 224 13.60 15.24 -18.76
CA MET A 224 14.98 14.78 -18.96
C MET A 224 15.76 14.75 -17.64
N VAL A 225 15.65 15.80 -16.82
CA VAL A 225 16.31 15.88 -15.51
C VAL A 225 15.83 14.76 -14.59
N ALA A 226 14.52 14.56 -14.49
CA ALA A 226 13.95 13.48 -13.68
C ALA A 226 14.46 12.09 -14.12
N ASP A 227 14.61 11.86 -15.43
CA ASP A 227 15.15 10.60 -15.94
C ASP A 227 16.66 10.45 -15.71
N LEU A 228 17.43 11.54 -15.69
CA LEU A 228 18.84 11.52 -15.30
C LEU A 228 19.01 11.22 -13.81
N GLU A 229 18.19 11.82 -12.95
CA GLU A 229 18.19 11.55 -11.51
C GLU A 229 17.89 10.08 -11.22
N LYS A 230 16.84 9.52 -11.86
CA LYS A 230 16.54 8.08 -11.79
C LYS A 230 17.72 7.21 -12.26
N GLN A 231 18.48 7.65 -13.26
CA GLN A 231 19.67 6.94 -13.72
C GLN A 231 20.81 6.99 -12.70
N ILE A 232 21.02 8.13 -12.04
CA ILE A 232 22.00 8.32 -10.99
C ILE A 232 21.67 7.42 -9.80
N GLU A 233 20.42 7.44 -9.31
CA GLU A 233 19.99 6.58 -8.22
C GLU A 233 20.19 5.09 -8.51
N LYS A 234 19.87 4.65 -9.74
CA LYS A 234 20.11 3.27 -10.17
C LYS A 234 21.60 2.92 -10.19
N ARG A 235 22.46 3.88 -10.53
CA ARG A 235 23.92 3.71 -10.53
C ARG A 235 24.47 3.61 -9.11
N GLU A 236 23.98 4.41 -8.17
CA GLU A 236 24.35 4.34 -6.76
C GLU A 236 24.00 2.98 -6.14
N LYS A 237 22.83 2.44 -6.50
CA LYS A 237 22.34 1.13 -6.04
C LYS A 237 23.02 -0.08 -6.73
N TYR A 238 24.01 0.13 -7.60
CA TYR A 238 24.71 -0.95 -8.32
C TYR A 238 25.48 -1.87 -7.37
N SER A 239 26.19 -1.30 -6.39
CA SER A 239 26.90 -2.06 -5.35
C SER A 239 26.06 -2.14 -4.07
N ARG A 240 25.43 -3.28 -3.83
CA ARG A 240 24.61 -3.50 -2.63
C ARG A 240 25.49 -3.88 -1.44
N ARG A 241 25.28 -3.23 -0.29
CA ARG A 241 25.91 -3.62 0.97
C ARG A 241 25.39 -4.98 1.42
N ARG A 242 26.30 -5.90 1.72
CA ARG A 242 25.97 -7.18 2.36
C ARG A 242 25.76 -6.96 3.86
N PRO A 243 24.77 -7.61 4.49
CA PRO A 243 24.55 -7.49 5.93
C PRO A 243 25.80 -7.93 6.68
N TYR A 244 26.11 -7.22 7.77
CA TYR A 244 27.19 -7.60 8.67
C TYR A 244 26.69 -8.73 9.58
N ASN A 245 27.49 -9.78 9.71
CA ASN A 245 27.26 -10.85 10.67
C ASN A 245 28.24 -10.64 11.83
N ASP A 246 27.74 -10.41 13.03
CA ASP A 246 28.51 -10.20 14.25
C ASP A 246 29.06 -11.50 14.86
N ASP A 247 28.43 -12.63 14.55
CA ASP A 247 28.89 -13.97 14.97
C ASP A 247 30.08 -14.50 14.16
N ALA A 248 30.52 -13.81 13.11
CA ALA A 248 31.64 -14.26 12.28
C ALA A 248 32.99 -13.93 12.93
N ASP A 249 33.93 -14.88 12.90
CA ASP A 249 35.30 -14.66 13.39
C ASP A 249 35.95 -13.45 12.71
N ILE A 250 36.39 -12.50 13.53
CA ILE A 250 36.93 -11.23 13.06
C ILE A 250 38.44 -11.39 12.80
N ASP A 251 38.83 -11.46 11.53
CA ASP A 251 40.23 -11.56 11.08
C ASP A 251 40.91 -10.20 10.84
N TYR A 252 40.28 -9.09 11.25
CA TYR A 252 40.72 -7.73 10.94
C TYR A 252 40.62 -6.77 12.12
N ILE A 253 41.52 -5.78 12.16
CA ILE A 253 41.52 -4.72 13.18
C ILE A 253 40.77 -3.45 12.68
N ASN A 254 40.83 -3.16 11.37
CA ASN A 254 40.22 -1.95 10.79
C ASN A 254 39.37 -2.27 9.54
N GLU A 255 38.48 -1.36 9.14
CA GLU A 255 37.56 -1.58 8.00
C GLU A 255 38.29 -1.72 6.65
N ARG A 256 39.44 -1.04 6.48
CA ARG A 256 40.26 -1.17 5.26
C ARG A 256 40.88 -2.56 5.15
N ASN A 257 41.34 -3.11 6.27
CA ASN A 257 41.88 -4.45 6.40
C ASN A 257 40.77 -5.48 6.15
N ALA A 258 39.56 -5.29 6.70
CA ALA A 258 38.40 -6.13 6.39
C ALA A 258 38.10 -6.23 4.89
N LYS A 259 38.20 -5.10 4.16
CA LYS A 259 38.00 -5.07 2.70
C LYS A 259 39.16 -5.75 1.96
N PHE A 260 40.39 -5.62 2.48
CA PHE A 260 41.56 -6.29 1.93
C PHE A 260 41.49 -7.81 2.13
N ASN A 261 41.20 -8.29 3.34
CA ASN A 261 40.98 -9.72 3.64
C ASN A 261 39.85 -10.29 2.77
N LYS A 262 38.72 -9.58 2.63
CA LYS A 262 37.64 -9.96 1.70
C LYS A 262 38.09 -10.00 0.24
N LYS A 263 39.05 -9.16 -0.17
CA LYS A 263 39.64 -9.23 -1.52
C LYS A 263 40.53 -10.47 -1.62
N ALA A 264 41.40 -10.71 -0.64
CA ALA A 264 42.29 -11.87 -0.59
C ALA A 264 41.50 -13.19 -0.64
N GLU A 265 40.44 -13.31 0.17
CA GLU A 265 39.55 -14.48 0.19
C GLU A 265 38.89 -14.77 -1.16
N ARG A 266 38.53 -13.74 -1.96
CA ARG A 266 37.95 -13.95 -3.30
C ARG A 266 38.94 -14.58 -4.30
N PHE A 267 40.23 -14.26 -4.18
CA PHE A 267 41.26 -14.73 -5.11
C PHE A 267 41.92 -16.02 -4.60
N TYR A 268 42.30 -16.05 -3.32
CA TYR A 268 43.10 -17.10 -2.72
C TYR A 268 42.29 -18.13 -1.95
N GLY A 269 41.09 -17.80 -1.47
CA GLY A 269 40.29 -18.70 -0.62
C GLY A 269 39.98 -20.05 -1.29
N LYS A 270 39.88 -20.08 -2.63
CA LYS A 270 39.75 -21.34 -3.39
C LYS A 270 40.98 -22.24 -3.27
N TYR A 271 42.17 -21.66 -3.21
CA TYR A 271 43.44 -22.38 -3.18
C TYR A 271 43.92 -22.66 -1.75
N THR A 272 43.55 -21.83 -0.78
CA THR A 272 43.96 -21.94 0.63
C THR A 272 42.92 -22.62 1.51
N ALA A 273 41.90 -23.25 0.91
CA ALA A 273 40.81 -23.91 1.65
C ALA A 273 41.31 -25.03 2.58
N GLU A 274 42.28 -25.81 2.14
CA GLU A 274 42.89 -26.88 2.94
C GLU A 274 43.65 -26.32 4.14
N ILE A 275 44.45 -25.28 3.94
CA ILE A 275 45.18 -24.60 5.02
C ILE A 275 44.21 -24.05 6.06
N LYS A 276 43.10 -23.44 5.61
CA LYS A 276 42.06 -22.91 6.49
C LYS A 276 41.42 -24.01 7.34
N GLN A 277 41.08 -25.15 6.73
CA GLN A 277 40.55 -26.29 7.47
C GLN A 277 41.56 -26.86 8.47
N ASN A 278 42.84 -26.91 8.12
CA ASN A 278 43.88 -27.39 9.04
C ASN A 278 44.03 -26.45 10.25
N LEU A 279 43.93 -25.13 10.05
CA LEU A 279 43.91 -24.16 11.14
C LEU A 279 42.68 -24.36 12.06
N GLU A 280 41.49 -24.56 11.47
CA GLU A 280 40.26 -24.84 12.22
C GLU A 280 40.31 -26.18 12.97
N ARG A 281 41.06 -27.16 12.46
CA ARG A 281 41.32 -28.47 13.11
C ARG A 281 42.46 -28.45 14.13
N GLY A 282 43.04 -27.28 14.42
CA GLY A 282 44.12 -27.15 15.40
C GLY A 282 45.50 -27.53 14.87
N THR A 283 45.78 -27.26 13.59
CA THR A 283 47.07 -27.47 12.90
C THR A 283 47.55 -28.92 12.83
N ALA A 284 46.68 -29.88 13.17
CA ALA A 284 46.90 -31.29 12.88
C ALA A 284 46.77 -31.54 11.37
N VAL A 285 47.78 -32.17 10.78
CA VAL A 285 47.76 -32.65 9.40
C VAL A 285 46.97 -33.94 9.32
#